data_AF-A0A4R3PT65-F1
#
_entry.id   AF-A0A4R3PT65-F1
#
_cell.length_a   1.000
_cell.length_b   1.000
_cell.length_c   1.000
_cell.angle_alpha   90.00
_cell.angle_beta   90.00
_cell.angle_gamma   90.00
#
_symmetry.space_group_name_H-M   'P 1'
#
loop_
_entity.id
_entity.type
_entity.pdbx_description
1 polymer ?
#
loop_
_entity_poly.entity_id
_entity_poly.type
_entity_poly.pdbx_seq_one_letter_code
_entity_poly.pdbx_strand_id
1 'polypeptide(L)'
;MAGTDQADPTQRAAVAEMEAPADVGAVVHHKSVFHLEAVHAVGRHRLPEREVDIIAFVTRAGLRQFLDLQLQHDWMEGKTTLRGADERLESLELRFKYIARFERLLRRPQAPEVLEILRRYGRDCIPIPRRTDRYYWSASCLPSTPGKALVRINASWMELFSLYADGEDIRALFVVHLSDFTTDRSRHHGRVDEAFLERRVVTPEDVSYFFPRGKDMFKVRGFSSISKFLTPRRVLQAIRAFNLTHMNRGRLSGEPLLQPGGSHAER
;
A
#
# COMPACT_ATOMS: atom_id res chain seq x y z
N MET A 1 65.36 -19.64 29.88
CA MET A 1 64.60 -20.56 30.76
C MET A 1 63.17 -20.06 30.82
N ALA A 2 62.22 -20.91 30.43
CA ALA A 2 60.77 -20.70 30.39
C ALA A 2 60.23 -20.25 31.77
N GLY A 3 59.16 -19.46 31.89
CA GLY A 3 58.04 -19.25 30.96
C GLY A 3 56.81 -20.00 31.48
N THR A 4 55.97 -19.28 32.23
CA THR A 4 54.65 -19.60 32.81
C THR A 4 53.72 -20.44 31.93
N ASP A 5 52.87 -21.29 32.52
CA ASP A 5 51.44 -21.29 32.18
C ASP A 5 50.50 -21.98 33.19
N GLN A 6 49.32 -21.39 33.32
CA GLN A 6 48.11 -21.90 33.98
C GLN A 6 47.36 -22.85 33.04
N ALA A 7 46.72 -23.90 33.59
CA ALA A 7 45.54 -24.68 33.14
C ALA A 7 45.69 -26.11 33.74
N ASP A 8 44.69 -26.93 34.06
CA ASP A 8 43.30 -27.04 33.62
C ASP A 8 42.55 -27.99 34.59
N PRO A 9 41.36 -27.69 35.12
CA PRO A 9 40.49 -28.66 35.76
C PRO A 9 39.46 -29.18 34.74
N THR A 10 39.88 -30.10 33.87
CA THR A 10 38.95 -30.91 33.08
C THR A 10 39.02 -32.36 33.57
N GLN A 11 37.88 -32.88 34.06
CA GLN A 11 37.28 -34.19 33.72
C GLN A 11 36.68 -34.96 34.91
N ARG A 12 35.38 -35.29 34.72
CA ARG A 12 34.50 -36.29 35.37
C ARG A 12 33.71 -35.76 36.58
N ALA A 13 32.38 -35.66 36.58
CA ALA A 13 31.37 -36.23 35.68
C ALA A 13 30.10 -35.36 35.69
N ALA A 14 29.62 -35.01 34.50
CA ALA A 14 28.30 -34.41 34.28
C ALA A 14 27.31 -35.54 33.97
N VAL A 15 26.29 -35.69 34.81
CA VAL A 15 25.00 -36.24 34.42
C VAL A 15 24.13 -35.02 34.15
N ALA A 16 24.10 -34.58 32.89
CA ALA A 16 23.17 -33.58 32.43
C ALA A 16 21.88 -34.28 32.01
N GLU A 17 20.81 -34.07 32.78
CA GLU A 17 19.45 -34.27 32.31
C GLU A 17 19.21 -33.37 31.10
N MET A 18 18.76 -33.99 30.03
CA MET A 18 18.51 -33.40 28.73
C MET A 18 17.04 -32.98 28.69
N GLU A 19 16.74 -31.77 29.16
CA GLU A 19 15.50 -31.08 28.79
C GLU A 19 15.83 -29.94 27.81
N ALA A 20 15.24 -30.02 26.62
CA ALA A 20 15.43 -29.05 25.54
C ALA A 20 14.77 -27.70 25.88
N PRO A 21 15.37 -26.55 25.56
CA PRO A 21 14.71 -25.28 25.72
C PRO A 21 13.73 -25.03 24.57
N ALA A 22 12.45 -24.94 24.95
CA ALA A 22 11.38 -24.46 24.10
C ALA A 22 11.49 -22.95 23.85
N ASP A 23 11.34 -22.61 22.57
CA ASP A 23 10.64 -21.45 22.02
C ASP A 23 11.13 -20.04 22.37
N VAL A 24 11.86 -19.45 21.42
CA VAL A 24 12.19 -18.03 21.35
C VAL A 24 10.98 -17.28 20.80
N GLY A 25 10.05 -16.90 21.68
CA GLY A 25 8.78 -16.28 21.29
C GLY A 25 8.35 -15.11 22.18
N ALA A 26 8.99 -13.94 22.05
CA ALA A 26 8.50 -12.60 22.39
C ALA A 26 9.63 -11.61 22.06
N VAL A 27 9.50 -10.60 21.20
CA VAL A 27 8.73 -9.36 21.33
C VAL A 27 8.95 -8.61 20.02
N VAL A 28 7.90 -8.24 19.25
CA VAL A 28 7.71 -6.92 18.61
C VAL A 28 6.24 -6.80 18.18
N HIS A 29 5.53 -5.90 18.86
CA HIS A 29 4.22 -5.38 18.47
C HIS A 29 4.32 -4.54 17.18
N HIS A 30 3.58 -4.88 16.12
CA HIS A 30 2.69 -3.95 15.41
C HIS A 30 1.92 -4.65 14.27
N LYS A 31 0.63 -4.90 14.49
CA LYS A 31 -0.35 -5.28 13.46
C LYS A 31 -0.39 -4.18 12.39
N SER A 32 -0.36 -4.52 11.08
CA SER A 32 -1.13 -3.88 9.97
C SER A 32 -0.44 -3.87 8.58
N VAL A 33 -0.26 -5.01 7.90
CA VAL A 33 -0.11 -5.03 6.42
C VAL A 33 -1.39 -5.60 5.79
N PHE A 34 -2.30 -4.71 5.40
CA PHE A 34 -3.66 -5.07 4.98
C PHE A 34 -3.73 -5.63 3.56
N HIS A 35 -3.40 -6.92 3.45
CA HIS A 35 -3.84 -8.00 2.54
C HIS A 35 -2.69 -9.01 2.39
N LEU A 36 -1.46 -8.57 2.62
CA LEU A 36 -0.25 -9.36 2.42
C LEU A 36 0.11 -10.12 3.72
N GLU A 37 0.19 -9.51 4.91
CA GLU A 37 0.53 -10.27 6.14
C GLU A 37 -0.57 -11.24 6.63
N ALA A 38 -1.84 -10.96 6.33
CA ALA A 38 -2.96 -11.77 6.83
C ALA A 38 -3.15 -13.11 6.09
N VAL A 39 -2.21 -13.49 5.22
CA VAL A 39 -2.21 -14.75 4.46
C VAL A 39 -1.57 -15.89 5.27
N HIS A 40 -0.91 -15.60 6.40
CA HIS A 40 -0.07 -16.58 7.10
C HIS A 40 -0.70 -17.29 8.30
N ALA A 41 -2.01 -17.12 8.58
CA ALA A 41 -2.66 -17.79 9.72
C ALA A 41 -3.83 -18.68 9.27
N VAL A 42 -3.71 -19.97 9.62
CA VAL A 42 -4.67 -21.08 9.50
C VAL A 42 -4.65 -21.84 8.17
N GLY A 43 -4.02 -23.02 8.24
CA GLY A 43 -4.07 -24.06 7.22
C GLY A 43 -5.30 -24.95 7.30
N ARG A 44 -5.59 -25.53 6.13
CA ARG A 44 -6.36 -26.76 5.85
C ARG A 44 -7.77 -26.84 6.46
N HIS A 45 -8.76 -26.28 5.76
CA HIS A 45 -10.04 -27.00 5.55
C HIS A 45 -10.64 -26.60 4.20
N ARG A 46 -11.06 -27.62 3.44
CA ARG A 46 -11.69 -27.51 2.12
C ARG A 46 -13.16 -27.20 2.32
N LEU A 47 -13.65 -26.06 1.82
CA LEU A 47 -15.08 -25.74 1.76
C LEU A 47 -15.50 -25.49 0.30
N PRO A 48 -16.76 -25.81 -0.05
CA PRO A 48 -17.18 -25.98 -1.43
C PRO A 48 -17.38 -24.64 -2.15
N GLU A 49 -17.10 -24.68 -3.46
CA GLU A 49 -17.27 -23.57 -4.41
C GLU A 49 -18.74 -23.14 -4.48
N ARG A 50 -19.02 -21.90 -4.09
CA ARG A 50 -20.16 -21.13 -4.58
C ARG A 50 -19.68 -19.70 -4.86
N GLU A 51 -20.00 -19.22 -6.05
CA GLU A 51 -19.74 -17.87 -6.54
C GLU A 51 -20.20 -16.82 -5.53
N VAL A 52 -19.32 -15.88 -5.19
CA VAL A 52 -19.69 -14.68 -4.44
C VAL A 52 -19.62 -13.48 -5.38
N ASP A 53 -20.79 -13.00 -5.75
CA ASP A 53 -20.97 -11.66 -6.31
C ASP A 53 -20.41 -10.62 -5.34
N ILE A 54 -19.42 -9.85 -5.80
CA ILE A 54 -18.96 -8.66 -5.10
C ILE A 54 -20.05 -7.60 -5.27
N ILE A 55 -21.00 -7.54 -4.33
CA ILE A 55 -21.95 -6.43 -4.24
C ILE A 55 -21.15 -5.15 -3.93
N ALA A 56 -20.86 -4.37 -4.96
CA ALA A 56 -20.36 -3.02 -4.83
C ALA A 56 -21.49 -2.14 -4.27
N PHE A 57 -21.39 -1.75 -3.00
CA PHE A 57 -22.25 -0.68 -2.49
C PHE A 57 -21.87 0.63 -3.18
N VAL A 58 -22.67 1.05 -4.16
CA VAL A 58 -22.64 2.41 -4.69
C VAL A 58 -23.46 3.29 -3.76
N THR A 59 -22.80 3.93 -2.82
CA THR A 59 -23.41 5.06 -2.10
C THR A 59 -23.02 6.35 -2.82
N ARG A 60 -24.01 7.17 -3.24
CA ARG A 60 -23.79 8.52 -3.81
C ARG A 60 -22.89 9.42 -2.94
N ALA A 61 -22.72 9.10 -1.66
CA ALA A 61 -21.92 9.85 -0.70
C ALA A 61 -20.38 9.67 -0.81
N GLY A 62 -19.87 8.67 -1.56
CA GLY A 62 -18.41 8.44 -1.61
C GLY A 62 -17.79 8.17 -0.23
N LEU A 63 -16.51 8.47 -0.02
CA LEU A 63 -15.84 8.37 1.29
C LEU A 63 -16.50 9.24 2.38
N ARG A 64 -17.32 10.22 1.98
CA ARG A 64 -17.98 11.18 2.88
C ARG A 64 -19.00 10.55 3.84
N GLN A 65 -19.40 9.30 3.59
CA GLN A 65 -20.21 8.56 4.56
C GLN A 65 -19.43 8.17 5.83
N PHE A 66 -18.09 8.22 5.79
CA PHE A 66 -17.24 7.84 6.92
C PHE A 66 -16.40 8.99 7.46
N LEU A 67 -16.07 9.97 6.61
CA LEU A 67 -15.25 11.12 6.97
C LEU A 67 -15.89 12.37 6.38
N ASP A 68 -16.36 13.28 7.23
CA ASP A 68 -16.83 14.58 6.77
C ASP A 68 -15.70 15.41 6.12
N LEU A 69 -16.07 16.49 5.44
CA LEU A 69 -15.11 17.31 4.68
C LEU A 69 -14.04 17.95 5.55
N GLN A 70 -14.38 18.35 6.77
CA GLN A 70 -13.44 18.99 7.69
C GLN A 70 -12.41 17.98 8.18
N LEU A 71 -12.86 16.78 8.55
CA LEU A 71 -12.00 15.70 8.99
C LEU A 71 -11.09 15.19 7.85
N GLN A 72 -11.60 15.14 6.62
CA GLN A 72 -10.78 14.85 5.43
C GLN A 72 -9.71 15.92 5.22
N HIS A 73 -10.08 17.20 5.35
CA HIS A 73 -9.15 18.32 5.22
C HIS A 73 -8.05 18.28 6.29
N ASP A 74 -8.44 18.11 7.55
CA ASP A 74 -7.50 18.05 8.66
C ASP A 74 -6.56 16.83 8.56
N TRP A 75 -7.05 15.69 8.07
CA TRP A 75 -6.19 14.51 7.84
C TRP A 75 -5.24 14.73 6.67
N MET A 76 -5.75 15.26 5.54
CA MET A 76 -4.95 15.62 4.39
C MET A 76 -3.80 16.54 4.80
N GLU A 77 -4.11 17.60 5.56
CA GLU A 77 -3.11 18.54 6.05
C GLU A 77 -2.20 17.96 7.13
N GLY A 78 -2.52 16.81 7.71
CA GLY A 78 -1.75 16.18 8.79
C GLY A 78 -2.00 16.79 10.17
N LYS A 79 -3.12 17.49 10.34
CA LYS A 79 -3.59 18.04 11.63
C LYS A 79 -4.23 16.98 12.52
N THR A 80 -4.74 15.89 11.93
CA THR A 80 -5.33 14.77 12.67
C THR A 80 -4.84 13.42 12.15
N THR A 81 -4.86 12.42 13.02
CA THR A 81 -4.58 11.02 12.67
C THR A 81 -5.86 10.22 12.74
N LEU A 82 -6.22 9.55 11.64
CA LEU A 82 -7.40 8.69 11.60
C LEU A 82 -7.01 7.29 12.09
N ARG A 83 -7.45 6.91 13.30
CA ARG A 83 -7.21 5.57 13.84
C ARG A 83 -8.10 4.55 13.14
N GLY A 84 -7.51 3.59 12.44
CA GLY A 84 -8.21 2.45 11.85
C GLY A 84 -8.47 1.34 12.89
N ALA A 85 -9.32 1.62 13.89
CA ALA A 85 -9.67 0.64 14.92
C ALA A 85 -10.72 -0.38 14.46
N ASP A 86 -11.35 -0.14 13.30
CA ASP A 86 -12.43 -0.99 12.81
C ASP A 86 -11.94 -2.37 12.35
N GLU A 87 -12.84 -3.36 12.48
CA GLU A 87 -12.66 -4.70 11.95
C GLU A 87 -12.57 -4.65 10.41
N ARG A 88 -11.63 -5.41 9.86
CA ARG A 88 -11.51 -5.58 8.41
C ARG A 88 -12.52 -6.64 7.99
N LEU A 89 -13.33 -6.37 6.97
CA LEU A 89 -14.10 -7.41 6.31
C LEU A 89 -13.16 -8.38 5.60
N GLU A 90 -13.06 -9.60 6.09
CA GLU A 90 -12.27 -10.66 5.45
C GLU A 90 -13.11 -11.36 4.39
N SER A 91 -12.49 -11.77 3.27
CA SER A 91 -13.12 -12.68 2.30
C SER A 91 -12.16 -13.84 2.10
N LEU A 92 -12.57 -15.03 2.51
CA LEU A 92 -11.79 -16.25 2.35
C LEU A 92 -11.57 -16.58 0.87
N GLU A 93 -12.58 -16.35 0.02
CA GLU A 93 -12.47 -16.55 -1.42
C GLU A 93 -11.34 -15.70 -2.03
N LEU A 94 -11.32 -14.40 -1.73
CA LEU A 94 -10.27 -13.51 -2.25
C LEU A 94 -8.89 -13.90 -1.70
N ARG A 95 -8.81 -14.38 -0.45
CA ARG A 95 -7.56 -14.93 0.10
C ARG A 95 -7.08 -16.11 -0.73
N PHE A 96 -7.92 -17.12 -0.98
CA PHE A 96 -7.56 -18.27 -1.80
C PHE A 96 -7.23 -17.88 -3.25
N LYS A 97 -7.91 -16.87 -3.80
CA LYS A 97 -7.64 -16.37 -5.15
C LYS A 97 -6.27 -15.71 -5.28
N TYR A 98 -5.80 -15.01 -4.24
CA TYR A 98 -4.58 -14.19 -4.31
C TYR A 98 -3.38 -14.74 -3.52
N ILE A 99 -3.57 -15.76 -2.68
CA ILE A 99 -2.50 -16.38 -1.87
C ILE A 99 -1.30 -16.79 -2.72
N ALA A 100 -1.52 -17.50 -3.83
CA ALA A 100 -0.44 -17.94 -4.70
C ALA A 100 0.34 -16.77 -5.34
N ARG A 101 -0.32 -15.63 -5.59
CA ARG A 101 0.36 -14.42 -6.08
C ARG A 101 1.17 -13.77 -4.98
N PHE A 102 0.63 -13.75 -3.76
CA PHE A 102 1.36 -13.22 -2.62
C PHE A 102 2.59 -14.05 -2.26
N GLU A 103 2.49 -15.37 -2.24
CA GLU A 103 3.63 -16.27 -2.04
C GLU A 103 4.70 -16.11 -3.12
N ARG A 104 4.31 -15.80 -4.35
CA ARG A 104 5.27 -15.42 -5.41
C ARG A 104 5.97 -14.09 -5.12
N LEU A 105 5.28 -13.12 -4.53
CA LEU A 105 5.91 -11.87 -4.09
C LEU A 105 6.90 -12.14 -2.96
N LEU A 106 6.51 -12.93 -1.95
CA LEU A 106 7.37 -13.26 -0.80
C LEU A 106 8.69 -13.94 -1.19
N ARG A 107 8.71 -14.66 -2.31
CA ARG A 107 9.93 -15.28 -2.85
C ARG A 107 10.85 -14.32 -3.62
N ARG A 108 10.48 -13.04 -3.77
CA ARG A 108 11.31 -12.04 -4.43
C ARG A 108 12.32 -11.44 -3.45
N PRO A 109 13.54 -11.09 -3.90
CA PRO A 109 14.52 -10.38 -3.08
C PRO A 109 13.95 -9.09 -2.48
N GLN A 110 13.13 -8.37 -3.25
CA GLN A 110 12.53 -7.08 -2.89
C GLN A 110 11.36 -7.18 -1.89
N ALA A 111 10.91 -8.40 -1.52
CA ALA A 111 9.67 -8.56 -0.77
C ALA A 111 9.63 -7.77 0.56
N PRO A 112 10.69 -7.75 1.39
CA PRO A 112 10.68 -6.99 2.65
C PRO A 112 10.45 -5.49 2.42
N GLU A 113 11.15 -4.91 1.45
CA GLU A 113 11.07 -3.48 1.10
C GLU A 113 9.71 -3.11 0.52
N VAL A 114 9.16 -3.96 -0.36
CA VAL A 114 7.80 -3.77 -0.90
C VAL A 114 6.78 -3.74 0.24
N LEU A 115 6.85 -4.68 1.18
CA LEU A 115 5.90 -4.75 2.29
C LEU A 115 6.04 -3.54 3.23
N GLU A 116 7.25 -3.08 3.48
CA GLU A 116 7.49 -1.89 4.32
C GLU A 116 6.93 -0.62 3.66
N ILE A 117 7.20 -0.39 2.37
CA ILE A 117 6.65 0.76 1.66
C ILE A 117 5.12 0.69 1.61
N LEU A 118 4.53 -0.49 1.41
CA LEU A 118 3.07 -0.64 1.41
C LEU A 118 2.45 -0.37 2.78
N ARG A 119 3.10 -0.82 3.87
CA ARG A 119 2.66 -0.52 5.24
C ARG A 119 2.65 1.00 5.46
N ARG A 120 3.74 1.65 5.08
CA ARG A 120 3.90 3.10 5.21
C ARG A 120 2.90 3.87 4.36
N TYR A 121 2.76 3.53 3.08
CA TYR A 121 1.81 4.17 2.18
C TYR A 121 0.36 3.96 2.66
N GLY A 122 -0.01 2.75 3.06
CA GLY A 122 -1.35 2.46 3.58
C GLY A 122 -1.67 3.25 4.85
N ARG A 123 -0.71 3.38 5.77
CA ARG A 123 -0.85 4.17 7.00
C ARG A 123 -0.93 5.67 6.73
N ASP A 124 -0.03 6.18 5.90
CA ASP A 124 0.22 7.61 5.79
C ASP A 124 -0.56 8.25 4.63
N CYS A 125 -0.98 7.50 3.61
CA CYS A 125 -1.54 8.04 2.38
C CYS A 125 -2.98 7.57 2.08
N ILE A 126 -3.52 6.61 2.83
CA ILE A 126 -4.91 6.15 2.66
C ILE A 126 -5.71 6.47 3.92
N PRO A 127 -6.87 7.14 3.81
CA PRO A 127 -7.71 7.41 4.96
C PRO A 127 -8.42 6.13 5.41
N ILE A 128 -8.40 5.86 6.72
CA ILE A 128 -9.09 4.72 7.37
C ILE A 128 -8.96 3.40 6.58
N PRO A 129 -7.72 2.96 6.25
CA PRO A 129 -7.46 1.98 5.19
C PRO A 129 -8.22 0.65 5.37
N ARG A 130 -8.38 0.17 6.61
CA ARG A 130 -9.11 -1.05 6.93
C ARG A 130 -10.60 -0.99 6.57
N ARG A 131 -11.25 0.14 6.87
CA ARG A 131 -12.70 0.34 6.67
C ARG A 131 -13.05 0.58 5.21
N THR A 132 -12.13 1.21 4.47
CA THR A 132 -12.35 1.63 3.08
C THR A 132 -11.82 0.66 2.03
N ASP A 133 -11.10 -0.38 2.46
CA ASP A 133 -10.60 -1.45 1.58
C ASP A 133 -11.75 -2.12 0.80
N ARG A 134 -11.49 -2.43 -0.47
CA ARG A 134 -12.37 -2.99 -1.51
C ARG A 134 -13.55 -2.11 -1.94
N TYR A 135 -14.07 -1.25 -1.06
CA TYR A 135 -15.14 -0.32 -1.41
C TYR A 135 -14.61 0.91 -2.15
N TYR A 136 -13.50 1.46 -1.68
CA TYR A 136 -12.96 2.73 -2.20
C TYR A 136 -11.57 2.57 -2.80
N TRP A 137 -10.81 1.59 -2.31
CA TRP A 137 -9.48 1.31 -2.82
C TRP A 137 -9.19 -0.19 -2.75
N SER A 138 -8.16 -0.64 -3.46
CA SER A 138 -7.67 -2.01 -3.39
C SER A 138 -6.19 -2.08 -3.71
N ALA A 139 -5.50 -3.03 -3.09
CA ALA A 139 -4.14 -3.42 -3.45
C ALA A 139 -4.15 -4.74 -4.21
N SER A 140 -3.48 -4.76 -5.37
CA SER A 140 -3.31 -5.94 -6.20
C SER A 140 -1.86 -6.38 -6.20
N CYS A 141 -1.60 -7.66 -5.93
CA CYS A 141 -0.29 -8.28 -6.06
C CYS A 141 -0.14 -8.88 -7.47
N LEU A 142 0.89 -8.44 -8.20
CA LEU A 142 1.07 -8.69 -9.64
C LEU A 142 2.47 -9.26 -10.02
N PRO A 143 3.13 -10.13 -9.22
CA PRO A 143 4.53 -10.52 -9.44
C PRO A 143 4.75 -11.52 -10.60
N SER A 144 3.71 -11.81 -11.38
CA SER A 144 3.68 -12.90 -12.36
C SER A 144 4.40 -12.59 -13.66
N THR A 145 4.70 -11.33 -13.96
CA THR A 145 5.29 -10.94 -15.25
C THR A 145 6.50 -10.02 -15.01
N PRO A 146 7.70 -10.39 -15.48
CA PRO A 146 8.86 -9.51 -15.45
C PRO A 146 8.57 -8.13 -16.06
N GLY A 147 9.09 -7.08 -15.45
CA GLY A 147 8.86 -5.69 -15.89
C GLY A 147 7.46 -5.12 -15.61
N LYS A 148 6.53 -5.92 -15.04
CA LYS A 148 5.25 -5.42 -14.53
C LYS A 148 5.37 -5.03 -13.05
N ALA A 149 4.35 -4.34 -12.54
CA ALA A 149 4.30 -3.95 -11.15
C ALA A 149 4.31 -5.20 -10.26
N LEU A 150 5.05 -5.14 -9.15
CA LEU A 150 4.97 -6.13 -8.07
C LEU A 150 3.66 -5.95 -7.30
N VAL A 151 3.30 -4.71 -6.99
CA VAL A 151 2.05 -4.33 -6.33
C VAL A 151 1.52 -3.04 -6.92
N ARG A 152 0.18 -2.91 -6.97
CA ARG A 152 -0.53 -1.70 -7.38
C ARG A 152 -1.66 -1.37 -6.42
N ILE A 153 -1.80 -0.10 -6.08
CA ILE A 153 -2.90 0.46 -5.32
C ILE A 153 -3.78 1.27 -6.28
N ASN A 154 -5.08 0.98 -6.27
CA ASN A 154 -6.08 1.69 -7.07
C ASN A 154 -7.21 2.20 -6.18
N ALA A 155 -7.81 3.33 -6.56
CA ALA A 155 -9.11 3.78 -6.07
C ALA A 155 -10.06 3.96 -7.25
N SER A 156 -11.26 3.37 -7.16
CA SER A 156 -12.18 3.23 -8.30
C SER A 156 -11.49 2.64 -9.54
N TRP A 157 -11.39 3.40 -10.63
CA TRP A 157 -10.72 3.01 -11.89
C TRP A 157 -9.32 3.60 -12.04
N MET A 158 -8.80 4.27 -11.01
CA MET A 158 -7.58 5.07 -11.07
C MET A 158 -6.46 4.44 -10.24
N GLU A 159 -5.31 4.24 -10.88
CA GLU A 159 -4.07 3.90 -10.21
C GLU A 159 -3.59 5.10 -9.38
N LEU A 160 -3.28 4.84 -8.12
CA LEU A 160 -2.75 5.83 -7.18
C LEU A 160 -1.24 5.65 -7.00
N PHE A 161 -0.81 4.40 -6.92
CA PHE A 161 0.56 4.03 -6.56
C PHE A 161 0.90 2.64 -7.08
N SER A 162 2.11 2.45 -7.57
CA SER A 162 2.63 1.13 -7.97
C SER A 162 4.08 0.95 -7.53
N LEU A 163 4.45 -0.29 -7.21
CA LEU A 163 5.81 -0.72 -6.97
C LEU A 163 6.26 -1.69 -8.05
N TYR A 164 7.50 -1.56 -8.51
CA TYR A 164 8.14 -2.39 -9.53
C TYR A 164 9.47 -2.92 -8.99
N ALA A 165 9.91 -4.08 -9.48
CA ALA A 165 11.29 -4.50 -9.31
C ALA A 165 12.21 -3.60 -10.17
N ASP A 166 13.39 -3.29 -9.65
CA ASP A 166 14.43 -2.50 -10.31
C ASP A 166 15.80 -3.10 -9.98
N GLY A 167 16.20 -4.15 -10.70
CA GLY A 167 17.34 -4.99 -10.31
C GLY A 167 17.04 -5.71 -9.00
N GLU A 168 17.93 -5.59 -8.01
CA GLU A 168 17.74 -6.10 -6.65
C GLU A 168 16.94 -5.13 -5.75
N ASP A 169 16.64 -3.91 -6.22
CA ASP A 169 15.92 -2.88 -5.47
C ASP A 169 14.48 -2.71 -6.03
N ILE A 170 13.78 -1.70 -5.56
CA ILE A 170 12.43 -1.33 -5.94
C ILE A 170 12.35 0.05 -6.58
N ARG A 171 11.28 0.23 -7.34
CA ARG A 171 10.88 1.53 -7.89
C ARG A 171 9.42 1.79 -7.63
N ALA A 172 9.14 2.96 -7.06
CA ALA A 172 7.81 3.49 -6.87
C ALA A 172 7.37 4.36 -8.05
N LEU A 173 6.07 4.33 -8.31
CA LEU A 173 5.37 5.22 -9.20
C LEU A 173 4.22 5.85 -8.43
N PHE A 174 4.29 7.16 -8.21
CA PHE A 174 3.27 7.96 -7.53
C PHE A 174 2.46 8.72 -8.57
N VAL A 175 1.13 8.65 -8.48
CA VAL A 175 0.25 9.53 -9.24
C VAL A 175 -0.26 10.61 -8.30
N VAL A 176 -0.10 11.87 -8.69
CA VAL A 176 -0.43 13.04 -7.85
C VAL A 176 -1.01 14.16 -8.71
N HIS A 177 -1.41 15.28 -8.09
CA HIS A 177 -1.69 16.51 -8.82
C HIS A 177 -0.40 17.32 -9.00
N LEU A 178 -0.05 17.70 -10.23
CA LEU A 178 1.17 18.46 -10.51
C LEU A 178 1.24 19.78 -9.74
N SER A 179 0.11 20.44 -9.50
CA SER A 179 0.03 21.72 -8.79
C SER A 179 0.64 21.68 -7.38
N ASP A 180 0.74 20.51 -6.77
CA ASP A 180 1.36 20.39 -5.44
C ASP A 180 2.90 20.41 -5.51
N PHE A 181 3.45 20.21 -6.71
CA PHE A 181 4.88 20.09 -6.99
C PHE A 181 5.41 21.21 -7.90
N THR A 182 4.58 22.16 -8.30
CA THR A 182 5.03 23.37 -9.02
C THR A 182 5.37 24.50 -8.05
N THR A 183 6.22 25.42 -8.48
CA THR A 183 6.64 26.58 -7.68
C THR A 183 5.52 27.62 -7.50
N ASP A 184 4.61 27.68 -8.47
CA ASP A 184 3.50 28.64 -8.54
C ASP A 184 2.12 27.99 -8.31
N ARG A 185 2.08 26.69 -7.98
CA ARG A 185 0.86 25.87 -7.88
C ARG A 185 0.05 25.75 -9.18
N SER A 186 0.64 26.11 -10.32
CA SER A 186 0.00 25.91 -11.62
C SER A 186 0.04 24.44 -12.04
N ARG A 187 -0.73 24.11 -13.08
CA ARG A 187 -0.67 22.80 -13.77
C ARG A 187 0.35 22.80 -14.92
N HIS A 188 1.21 23.82 -15.01
CA HIS A 188 2.17 23.92 -16.11
C HIS A 188 3.38 23.01 -15.85
N HIS A 189 3.64 22.10 -16.79
CA HIS A 189 4.72 21.12 -16.69
C HIS A 189 6.11 21.76 -16.58
N GLY A 190 6.32 22.95 -17.17
CA GLY A 190 7.59 23.67 -17.08
C GLY A 190 7.84 24.41 -15.76
N ARG A 191 6.96 24.24 -14.76
CA ARG A 191 7.05 24.91 -13.45
C ARG A 191 7.30 23.94 -12.30
N VAL A 192 7.63 22.68 -12.59
CA VAL A 192 7.98 21.69 -11.55
C VAL A 192 9.15 22.21 -10.71
N ASP A 193 9.00 22.14 -9.39
CA ASP A 193 10.03 22.47 -8.42
C ASP A 193 11.03 21.30 -8.34
N GLU A 194 11.86 21.15 -9.36
CA GLU A 194 12.87 20.08 -9.49
C GLU A 194 13.79 20.04 -8.27
N ALA A 195 14.30 21.20 -7.85
CA ALA A 195 15.16 21.32 -6.68
C ALA A 195 14.46 20.84 -5.40
N PHE A 196 13.15 21.07 -5.25
CA PHE A 196 12.40 20.47 -4.15
C PHE A 196 12.41 18.95 -4.23
N LEU A 197 12.09 18.36 -5.39
CA LEU A 197 12.01 16.91 -5.61
C LEU A 197 13.33 16.20 -5.34
N GLU A 198 14.43 16.71 -5.91
CA GLU A 198 15.77 16.14 -5.75
C GLU A 198 16.19 16.09 -4.27
N ARG A 199 15.84 17.12 -3.49
CA ARG A 199 16.10 17.12 -2.03
C ARG A 199 15.28 16.08 -1.26
N ARG A 200 14.21 15.52 -1.84
CA ARG A 200 13.35 14.50 -1.20
C ARG A 200 13.80 13.06 -1.44
N VAL A 201 14.82 12.84 -2.25
CA VAL A 201 15.42 11.53 -2.52
C VAL A 201 16.87 11.49 -2.08
N VAL A 202 17.49 10.31 -1.99
CA VAL A 202 18.87 10.15 -1.53
C VAL A 202 19.83 10.74 -2.55
N THR A 203 19.68 10.39 -3.83
CA THR A 203 20.38 11.02 -4.95
C THR A 203 19.39 11.67 -5.91
N PRO A 204 19.72 12.80 -6.56
CA PRO A 204 18.83 13.46 -7.51
C PRO A 204 18.33 12.53 -8.64
N GLU A 205 19.16 11.58 -9.08
CA GLU A 205 18.85 10.65 -10.17
C GLU A 205 17.77 9.62 -9.80
N ASP A 206 17.49 9.46 -8.50
CA ASP A 206 16.45 8.55 -8.04
C ASP A 206 15.05 9.08 -8.33
N VAL A 207 14.87 10.38 -8.62
CA VAL A 207 13.56 10.96 -8.94
C VAL A 207 13.49 11.36 -10.42
N SER A 208 12.36 11.03 -11.05
CA SER A 208 11.99 11.59 -12.34
C SER A 208 10.48 11.74 -12.46
N TYR A 209 10.01 12.48 -13.44
CA TYR A 209 8.57 12.67 -13.68
C TYR A 209 8.24 12.66 -15.16
N PHE A 210 7.01 12.25 -15.47
CA PHE A 210 6.51 12.19 -16.83
C PHE A 210 4.98 12.36 -16.85
N PHE A 211 4.45 12.83 -17.98
CA PHE A 211 3.06 13.27 -18.11
C PHE A 211 2.30 12.50 -19.20
N PRO A 212 2.01 11.20 -19.02
CA PRO A 212 1.30 10.44 -20.03
C PRO A 212 -0.18 10.84 -20.03
N ARG A 213 -0.64 11.42 -21.15
CA ARG A 213 -2.07 11.70 -21.40
C ARG A 213 -2.76 12.48 -20.26
N GLY A 214 -2.05 13.43 -19.63
CA GLY A 214 -2.59 14.32 -18.61
C GLY A 214 -2.65 13.75 -17.18
N LYS A 215 -1.99 12.61 -16.89
CA LYS A 215 -1.71 12.18 -15.52
C LYS A 215 -0.31 12.61 -15.11
N ASP A 216 -0.16 13.08 -13.88
CA ASP A 216 1.14 13.52 -13.37
C ASP A 216 1.76 12.39 -12.56
N MET A 217 2.86 11.83 -13.08
CA MET A 217 3.48 10.64 -12.52
C MET A 217 4.91 10.93 -12.09
N PHE A 218 5.20 10.71 -10.80
CA PHE A 218 6.55 10.75 -10.25
C PHE A 218 7.08 9.33 -10.07
N LYS A 219 8.25 9.09 -10.63
CA LYS A 219 9.01 7.85 -10.47
C LYS A 219 10.08 8.10 -9.41
N VAL A 220 10.14 7.24 -8.40
CA VAL A 220 11.19 7.25 -7.38
C VAL A 220 11.84 5.87 -7.33
N ARG A 221 13.15 5.79 -7.48
CA ARG A 221 13.94 4.56 -7.45
C ARG A 221 14.60 4.41 -6.09
N GLY A 222 14.79 3.18 -5.64
CA GLY A 222 15.53 2.87 -4.42
C GLY A 222 14.69 2.92 -3.15
N PHE A 223 14.72 1.85 -2.35
CA PHE A 223 13.99 1.77 -1.08
C PHE A 223 14.24 2.98 -0.16
N SER A 224 15.50 3.38 0.01
CA SER A 224 15.89 4.53 0.85
C SER A 224 15.32 5.85 0.33
N SER A 225 15.33 6.06 -0.99
CA SER A 225 14.79 7.26 -1.65
C SER A 225 13.28 7.31 -1.60
N ILE A 226 12.59 6.18 -1.81
CA ILE A 226 11.13 6.09 -1.65
C ILE A 226 10.73 6.38 -0.19
N SER A 227 11.46 5.81 0.77
CA SER A 227 11.26 6.05 2.19
C SER A 227 11.50 7.52 2.56
N LYS A 228 12.56 8.14 2.04
CA LYS A 228 12.82 9.58 2.23
C LYS A 228 11.73 10.42 1.61
N PHE A 229 11.26 10.07 0.41
CA PHE A 229 10.19 10.77 -0.32
C PHE A 229 8.85 10.74 0.42
N LEU A 230 8.53 9.66 1.13
CA LEU A 230 7.31 9.51 1.94
C LEU A 230 7.38 10.16 3.35
N THR A 231 8.37 11.01 3.62
CA THR A 231 8.55 11.69 4.93
C THR A 231 8.00 13.12 4.98
N PRO A 232 8.27 13.99 3.99
CA PRO A 232 7.93 15.41 4.05
C PRO A 232 6.42 15.63 3.99
N ARG A 233 5.94 16.54 4.84
CA ARG A 233 4.51 16.89 4.93
C ARG A 233 3.91 17.34 3.59
N ARG A 234 4.63 18.13 2.78
CA ARG A 234 4.19 18.57 1.45
C ARG A 234 3.94 17.39 0.50
N VAL A 235 4.81 16.38 0.51
CA VAL A 235 4.64 15.18 -0.35
C VAL A 235 3.44 14.36 0.11
N LEU A 236 3.31 14.13 1.42
CA LEU A 236 2.17 13.40 1.97
C LEU A 236 0.85 14.12 1.69
N GLN A 237 0.80 15.44 1.85
CA GLN A 237 -0.37 16.26 1.52
C GLN A 237 -0.79 16.08 0.05
N ALA A 238 0.16 16.16 -0.88
CA ALA A 238 -0.11 15.98 -2.31
C ALA A 238 -0.68 14.59 -2.63
N ILE A 239 -0.06 13.53 -2.10
CA ILE A 239 -0.52 12.15 -2.30
C ILE A 239 -1.92 11.97 -1.68
N ARG A 240 -2.14 12.47 -0.47
CA ARG A 240 -3.45 12.40 0.21
C ARG A 240 -4.53 13.13 -0.56
N ALA A 241 -4.24 14.33 -1.07
CA ALA A 241 -5.18 15.13 -1.86
C ALA A 241 -5.61 14.37 -3.13
N PHE A 242 -4.64 13.78 -3.83
CA PHE A 242 -4.91 12.95 -5.01
C PHE A 242 -5.77 11.72 -4.66
N ASN A 243 -5.40 10.98 -3.62
CA ASN A 243 -6.14 9.80 -3.18
C ASN A 243 -7.57 10.14 -2.77
N LEU A 244 -7.78 11.22 -1.99
CA LEU A 244 -9.11 11.69 -1.60
C LEU A 244 -9.95 12.11 -2.81
N THR A 245 -9.34 12.76 -3.81
CA THR A 245 -10.04 13.13 -5.05
C THR A 245 -10.65 11.90 -5.71
N HIS A 246 -9.92 10.78 -5.74
CA HIS A 246 -10.38 9.54 -6.37
C HIS A 246 -11.30 8.71 -5.48
N MET A 247 -11.03 8.63 -4.17
CA MET A 247 -11.87 7.89 -3.23
C MET A 247 -13.22 8.57 -3.00
N ASN A 248 -13.31 9.91 -3.07
CA ASN A 248 -14.58 10.63 -2.96
C ASN A 248 -15.49 10.45 -4.18
N ARG A 249 -14.96 10.09 -5.36
CA ARG A 249 -15.76 9.86 -6.58
C ARG A 249 -16.56 8.55 -6.52
N GLY A 250 -16.19 7.62 -5.65
CA GLY A 250 -16.82 6.28 -5.56
C GLY A 250 -16.62 5.45 -6.83
N ARG A 251 -17.06 4.18 -6.81
CA ARG A 251 -17.30 3.41 -8.04
C ARG A 251 -18.69 3.79 -8.54
N LEU A 252 -18.78 4.47 -9.68
CA LEU A 252 -19.99 4.40 -10.48
C LEU A 252 -19.99 3.00 -11.11
N SER A 253 -20.74 2.04 -10.54
CA SER A 253 -21.18 0.91 -11.36
C SER A 253 -22.14 1.51 -12.38
N GLY A 254 -21.86 1.32 -13.67
CA GLY A 254 -22.80 1.72 -14.71
C GLY A 254 -24.09 0.93 -14.54
N GLU A 255 -25.10 1.54 -13.94
CA GLU A 255 -26.46 1.24 -14.34
C GLU A 255 -26.67 1.90 -15.71
N PRO A 256 -27.26 1.19 -16.69
CA PRO A 256 -27.88 1.89 -17.79
C PRO A 256 -28.95 2.79 -17.17
N LEU A 257 -28.92 4.08 -17.52
CA LEU A 257 -30.08 4.93 -17.35
C LEU A 257 -31.23 4.24 -18.09
N LEU A 258 -32.07 3.49 -17.36
CA LEU A 258 -33.39 3.13 -17.81
C LEU A 258 -34.09 4.47 -18.03
N GLN A 259 -34.18 4.87 -19.30
CA GLN A 259 -35.04 5.97 -19.67
C GLN A 259 -36.46 5.62 -19.22
N PRO A 260 -37.18 6.52 -18.55
CA PRO A 260 -38.58 6.28 -18.24
C PRO A 260 -39.31 6.10 -19.57
N GLY A 261 -40.01 4.97 -19.68
CA GLY A 261 -40.72 4.57 -20.89
C GLY A 261 -41.60 5.69 -21.41
N GLY A 262 -41.29 6.16 -22.61
CA GLY A 262 -42.19 6.96 -23.42
C GLY A 262 -43.42 6.14 -23.74
N SER A 263 -44.54 6.58 -23.17
CA SER A 263 -45.89 6.08 -23.42
C SER A 263 -46.15 5.89 -24.91
N HIS A 264 -46.58 4.68 -25.28
CA HIS A 264 -47.46 4.49 -26.43
C HIS A 264 -48.67 5.39 -26.25
N ALA A 265 -48.83 6.38 -27.13
CA ALA A 265 -50.11 6.99 -27.40
C ALA A 265 -50.54 6.51 -28.79
N GLU A 266 -51.52 5.62 -28.80
CA GLU A 266 -52.38 5.36 -29.94
C GLU A 266 -53.04 6.67 -30.39
N ARG A 267 -52.97 6.96 -31.68
CA ARG A 267 -54.09 7.36 -32.55
C ARG A 267 -53.63 7.41 -34.00
#